data_AF-A0A1A0TR39-F1
#
_entry.id   AF-A0A1A0TR39-F1
#
_cell.length_a   1.000
_cell.length_b   1.000
_cell.length_c   1.000
_cell.angle_alpha   90.00
_cell.angle_beta   90.00
_cell.angle_gamma   90.00
#
_symmetry.space_group_name_H-M   'P 1'
#
loop_
_entity.id
_entity.type
_entity.pdbx_description
1 polymer ?
#
loop_
_entity_poly.entity_id
_entity_poly.type
_entity_poly.pdbx_seq_one_letter_code
_entity_poly.pdbx_strand_id
1 'polypeptide(L)'
;MKISTTTARRGIGSAFAGCMLGGIAAATIAVPTAAAQPGACNASDFATTASGVLNAAGGYLNTHPGANDVLTRAATLPAGEAESTVRSYFEAHPNEYLDLRNIAQPLVNQRNQCGYNVSPSQLNLLFDELAS
;
A
#
# COMPACT_ATOMS: atom_id res chain seq x y z
N MET A 1 20.44 51.54 44.47
CA MET A 1 19.17 52.31 44.64
C MET A 1 18.32 52.07 43.40
N LYS A 2 16.99 51.89 43.55
CA LYS A 2 15.94 51.60 42.54
C LYS A 2 15.73 50.09 42.27
N ILE A 3 14.88 49.42 43.07
CA ILE A 3 13.39 49.34 43.05
C ILE A 3 12.90 48.32 42.01
N SER A 4 12.36 47.23 42.55
CA SER A 4 11.46 46.26 41.91
C SER A 4 10.26 46.93 41.24
N THR A 5 9.83 46.44 40.08
CA THR A 5 8.40 46.51 39.70
C THR A 5 8.02 45.31 38.83
N THR A 6 7.13 44.51 39.40
CA THR A 6 6.30 43.44 38.84
C THR A 6 5.62 43.84 37.52
N THR A 7 5.52 42.91 36.56
CA THR A 7 4.25 42.58 35.86
C THR A 7 4.45 41.30 35.04
N ALA A 8 3.92 40.20 35.58
CA ALA A 8 3.55 39.03 34.79
C ALA A 8 2.35 39.38 33.92
N ARG A 9 2.44 39.15 32.60
CA ARG A 9 1.26 38.91 31.75
C ARG A 9 1.55 37.71 30.85
N ARG A 10 0.87 36.62 31.18
CA ARG A 10 0.72 35.41 30.35
C ARG A 10 0.08 35.84 29.03
N GLY A 11 0.83 35.70 27.94
CA GLY A 11 0.32 35.79 26.58
C GLY A 11 0.69 34.50 25.86
N ILE A 12 -0.28 33.60 25.70
CA ILE A 12 -0.20 32.51 24.74
C ILE A 12 -0.20 33.19 23.37
N GLY A 13 0.97 33.22 22.73
CA GLY A 13 1.20 33.88 21.46
C GLY A 13 2.16 33.05 20.64
N SER A 14 1.58 32.23 19.75
CA SER A 14 2.26 31.55 18.66
C SER A 14 3.12 32.51 17.84
N ALA A 15 4.42 32.24 17.76
CA ALA A 15 5.30 32.45 16.60
C ALA A 15 6.77 32.39 17.07
N PHE A 16 7.37 31.21 17.07
CA PHE A 16 8.82 31.09 17.17
C PHE A 16 9.43 31.13 15.76
N ALA A 17 10.07 32.24 15.45
CA ALA A 17 11.09 32.35 14.42
C ALA A 17 12.39 32.80 15.11
N GLY A 18 13.49 32.06 14.95
CA GLY A 18 14.83 32.56 15.28
C GLY A 18 15.87 31.55 15.78
N CYS A 19 16.53 30.87 14.83
CA CYS A 19 17.97 30.60 14.70
C CYS A 19 18.83 30.15 15.92
N MET A 20 19.42 28.94 15.84
CA MET A 20 20.89 28.75 15.86
C MET A 20 21.32 27.30 15.54
N LEU A 21 22.04 27.16 14.42
CA LEU A 21 23.18 26.26 14.13
C LEU A 21 23.28 24.92 14.90
N GLY A 22 22.90 23.83 14.22
CA GLY A 22 23.23 22.45 14.60
C GLY A 22 23.10 21.55 13.38
N GLY A 23 24.22 21.05 12.88
CA GLY A 23 24.30 20.29 11.64
C GLY A 23 23.67 18.91 11.75
N ILE A 24 22.65 18.68 10.92
CA ILE A 24 22.37 17.45 10.18
C ILE A 24 21.36 17.84 9.11
N ALA A 25 21.71 17.66 7.84
CA ALA A 25 20.81 17.88 6.72
C ALA A 25 19.68 16.83 6.77
N ALA A 26 18.61 17.15 7.49
CA ALA A 26 17.42 16.31 7.59
C ALA A 26 16.17 17.21 7.60
N ALA A 27 15.74 17.65 6.42
CA ALA A 27 14.42 18.25 6.24
C ALA A 27 13.99 18.24 4.77
N THR A 28 13.83 17.06 4.20
CA THR A 28 12.81 16.86 3.15
C THR A 28 11.85 15.78 3.65
N ILE A 29 11.13 16.07 4.73
CA ILE A 29 9.83 15.42 4.91
C ILE A 29 8.93 16.13 3.90
N ALA A 30 8.97 15.64 2.66
CA ALA A 30 7.86 15.80 1.75
C ALA A 30 6.69 15.09 2.43
N VAL A 31 5.88 15.85 3.18
CA VAL A 31 4.52 15.43 3.47
C VAL A 31 3.90 15.22 2.08
N PRO A 32 3.40 14.03 1.74
CA PRO A 32 2.64 13.89 0.50
C PRO A 32 1.38 14.72 0.69
N THR A 33 1.43 15.99 0.28
CA THR A 33 0.25 16.73 -0.10
C THR A 33 -0.43 15.87 -1.14
N ALA A 34 -1.72 15.61 -0.97
CA ALA A 34 -2.57 14.92 -1.94
C ALA A 34 -2.64 15.73 -3.24
N ALA A 35 -1.53 15.80 -3.96
CA ALA A 35 -1.45 16.08 -5.37
C ALA A 35 -1.61 14.72 -6.03
N ALA A 36 -2.63 14.58 -6.87
CA ALA A 36 -2.65 13.52 -7.86
C ALA A 36 -1.36 13.67 -8.68
N GLN A 37 -0.31 12.92 -8.30
CA GLN A 37 0.88 12.75 -9.10
C GLN A 37 0.44 12.29 -10.50
N PRO A 38 1.21 12.59 -11.56
CA PRO A 38 1.07 11.85 -12.82
C PRO A 38 0.95 10.38 -12.44
N GLY A 39 -0.11 9.72 -12.89
CA GLY A 39 -0.48 8.38 -12.42
C GLY A 39 0.77 7.53 -12.24
N ALA A 40 0.89 6.93 -11.07
CA ALA A 40 2.06 6.19 -10.63
C ALA A 40 2.19 4.92 -11.50
N CYS A 41 2.69 5.09 -12.72
CA CYS A 41 2.55 4.15 -13.85
C CYS A 41 3.88 3.50 -14.25
N ASN A 42 4.85 3.49 -13.36
CA ASN A 42 6.11 2.78 -13.56
C ASN A 42 6.16 1.50 -12.70
N ALA A 43 7.19 0.69 -12.91
CA ALA A 43 7.35 -0.57 -12.20
C ALA A 43 7.48 -0.40 -10.68
N SER A 44 8.16 0.64 -10.19
CA SER A 44 8.31 0.91 -8.76
C SER A 44 7.00 1.26 -8.07
N ASP A 45 6.14 2.02 -8.73
CA ASP A 45 4.83 2.42 -8.21
C ASP A 45 3.86 1.24 -8.20
N PHE A 46 3.91 0.40 -9.24
CA PHE A 46 3.17 -0.86 -9.26
C PHE A 46 3.63 -1.78 -8.13
N ALA A 47 4.94 -1.99 -7.98
CA ALA A 47 5.49 -2.83 -6.93
C ALA A 47 5.07 -2.33 -5.54
N THR A 48 5.16 -1.03 -5.28
CA THR A 48 4.73 -0.43 -4.00
C THR A 48 3.26 -0.69 -3.72
N THR A 49 2.39 -0.49 -4.71
CA THR A 49 0.94 -0.75 -4.57
C THR A 49 0.66 -2.24 -4.38
N ALA A 50 1.31 -3.09 -5.16
CA ALA A 50 1.18 -4.53 -5.08
C ALA A 50 1.63 -5.07 -3.72
N SER A 51 2.75 -4.58 -3.16
CA SER A 51 3.20 -4.97 -1.82
C SER A 51 2.15 -4.66 -0.74
N GLY A 52 1.51 -3.49 -0.81
CA GLY A 52 0.42 -3.12 0.11
C GLY A 52 -0.79 -4.05 -0.01
N VAL A 53 -1.24 -4.32 -1.25
CA VAL A 53 -2.36 -5.22 -1.52
C VAL A 53 -2.06 -6.65 -1.07
N LEU A 54 -0.86 -7.16 -1.35
CA LEU A 54 -0.44 -8.51 -0.94
C LEU A 54 -0.31 -8.64 0.58
N ASN A 55 0.17 -7.60 1.27
CA ASN A 55 0.20 -7.61 2.73
C ASN A 55 -1.22 -7.66 3.33
N ALA A 56 -2.15 -6.86 2.80
CA ALA A 56 -3.54 -6.89 3.23
C ALA A 56 -4.22 -8.24 2.92
N ALA A 57 -3.97 -8.81 1.73
CA ALA A 57 -4.45 -10.12 1.35
C ALA A 57 -3.90 -11.21 2.27
N GLY A 58 -2.61 -11.17 2.62
CA GLY A 58 -2.00 -12.12 3.56
C GLY A 58 -2.65 -12.06 4.95
N GLY A 59 -2.88 -10.86 5.48
CA GLY A 59 -3.61 -10.69 6.75
C GLY A 59 -5.05 -11.23 6.69
N TYR A 60 -5.75 -10.97 5.57
CA TYR A 60 -7.09 -11.51 5.33
C TYR A 60 -7.08 -13.05 5.29
N LEU A 61 -6.20 -13.66 4.48
CA LEU A 61 -6.13 -15.11 4.32
C LEU A 61 -5.74 -15.81 5.63
N ASN A 62 -4.89 -15.22 6.45
CA ASN A 62 -4.54 -15.76 7.77
C ASN A 62 -5.75 -15.84 8.73
N THR A 63 -6.77 -15.01 8.51
CA THR A 63 -8.03 -15.03 9.29
C THR A 63 -9.16 -15.78 8.58
N HIS A 64 -8.94 -16.24 7.35
CA HIS A 64 -9.91 -16.95 6.51
C HIS A 64 -9.30 -18.27 5.99
N PRO A 65 -9.24 -19.32 6.84
CA PRO A 65 -8.54 -20.56 6.51
C PRO A 65 -9.12 -21.26 5.26
N GLY A 66 -10.43 -21.19 5.03
CA GLY A 66 -11.04 -21.74 3.81
C GLY A 66 -10.52 -21.09 2.52
N ALA A 67 -10.45 -19.76 2.49
CA ALA A 67 -9.92 -19.02 1.34
C ALA A 67 -8.42 -19.27 1.16
N ASN A 68 -7.69 -19.36 2.27
CA ASN A 68 -6.27 -19.70 2.25
C ASN A 68 -6.03 -21.10 1.66
N ASP A 69 -6.78 -22.09 2.13
CA ASP A 69 -6.63 -23.49 1.72
C ASP A 69 -7.00 -23.69 0.25
N VAL A 70 -8.09 -23.07 -0.24
CA VAL A 70 -8.47 -23.20 -1.65
C VAL A 70 -7.43 -22.57 -2.57
N LEU A 71 -6.89 -21.40 -2.23
CA LEU A 71 -5.86 -20.73 -3.02
C LEU A 71 -4.53 -21.49 -2.97
N THR A 72 -4.16 -22.04 -1.81
CA THR A 72 -2.96 -22.88 -1.64
C THR A 72 -3.07 -24.15 -2.48
N ARG A 73 -4.22 -24.83 -2.42
CA ARG A 73 -4.46 -26.03 -3.22
C ARG A 73 -4.46 -25.73 -4.71
N ALA A 74 -5.05 -24.61 -5.13
CA ALA A 74 -5.08 -24.20 -6.52
C ALA A 74 -3.68 -24.03 -7.13
N ALA A 75 -2.67 -23.66 -6.33
CA ALA A 75 -1.30 -23.48 -6.80
C ALA A 75 -0.64 -24.77 -7.32
N THR A 76 -1.13 -25.96 -6.93
CA THR A 76 -0.57 -27.25 -7.37
C THR A 76 -1.39 -27.91 -8.48
N LEU A 77 -2.53 -27.32 -8.85
CA LEU A 77 -3.45 -27.89 -9.83
C LEU A 77 -3.12 -27.42 -11.26
N PRO A 78 -3.47 -28.21 -12.30
CA PRO A 78 -3.49 -27.71 -13.66
C PRO A 78 -4.38 -26.47 -13.79
N ALA A 79 -3.99 -25.51 -14.63
CA ALA A 79 -4.64 -24.18 -14.69
C ALA A 79 -6.17 -24.21 -14.80
N GLY A 80 -6.74 -25.11 -15.62
CA GLY A 80 -8.19 -25.24 -15.76
C GLY A 80 -8.89 -25.78 -14.49
N GLU A 81 -8.24 -26.68 -13.76
CA GLU A 81 -8.76 -27.23 -12.52
C GLU A 81 -8.61 -26.24 -11.35
N ALA A 82 -7.49 -25.49 -11.32
CA ALA A 82 -7.26 -24.40 -10.39
C ALA A 82 -8.35 -23.33 -10.50
N GLU A 83 -8.66 -22.87 -11.73
CA GLU A 83 -9.68 -21.85 -11.96
C GLU A 83 -11.07 -22.32 -11.52
N SER A 84 -11.46 -23.54 -11.88
CA SER A 84 -12.73 -24.15 -11.48
C SER A 84 -12.85 -24.28 -9.96
N THR A 85 -11.77 -24.73 -9.31
CA THR A 85 -11.70 -24.90 -7.85
C THR A 85 -11.88 -23.58 -7.11
N VAL A 86 -11.14 -22.54 -7.51
CA VAL A 86 -11.23 -21.20 -6.90
C VAL A 86 -12.61 -20.60 -7.13
N ARG A 87 -13.14 -20.72 -8.36
CA ARG A 87 -14.47 -20.21 -8.70
C ARG A 87 -15.56 -20.86 -7.85
N SER A 88 -15.58 -22.18 -7.78
CA SER A 88 -16.59 -22.94 -7.03
C SER A 88 -16.60 -22.55 -5.54
N TYR A 89 -15.43 -22.30 -4.95
CA TYR A 89 -15.34 -21.82 -3.58
C TYR A 89 -15.95 -20.42 -3.43
N PHE A 90 -15.55 -19.45 -4.25
CA PHE A 90 -16.03 -18.08 -4.13
C PHE A 90 -17.50 -17.89 -4.54
N GLU A 91 -18.08 -18.81 -5.32
CA GLU A 91 -19.52 -18.88 -5.55
C GLU A 91 -20.29 -19.25 -4.27
N ALA A 92 -19.74 -20.16 -3.45
CA ALA A 92 -20.30 -20.51 -2.15
C ALA A 92 -19.97 -19.46 -1.06
N HIS A 93 -18.90 -18.67 -1.25
CA HIS A 93 -18.40 -17.68 -0.32
C HIS A 93 -18.36 -16.26 -0.94
N PRO A 94 -19.52 -15.68 -1.32
CA PRO A 94 -19.56 -14.41 -2.05
C PRO A 94 -19.04 -13.22 -1.24
N ASN A 95 -19.18 -13.24 0.10
CA ASN A 95 -18.63 -12.18 0.96
C ASN A 95 -17.11 -12.16 0.89
N GLU A 96 -16.47 -13.33 0.95
CA GLU A 96 -15.01 -13.43 0.90
C GLU A 96 -14.45 -12.98 -0.46
N TYR A 97 -15.19 -13.25 -1.52
CA TYR A 97 -14.88 -12.72 -2.85
C TYR A 97 -14.93 -11.19 -2.89
N LEU A 98 -15.97 -10.59 -2.30
CA LEU A 98 -16.11 -9.13 -2.25
C LEU A 98 -14.98 -8.49 -1.45
N ASP A 99 -14.60 -9.10 -0.32
CA ASP A 99 -13.52 -8.61 0.52
C ASP A 99 -12.16 -8.65 -0.20
N LEU A 100 -11.82 -9.77 -0.83
CA LEU A 100 -10.60 -9.88 -1.64
C LEU A 100 -10.62 -8.93 -2.84
N ARG A 101 -11.79 -8.73 -3.47
CA ARG A 101 -11.95 -7.75 -4.56
C ARG A 101 -11.74 -6.32 -4.06
N ASN A 102 -12.19 -6.00 -2.84
CA ASN A 102 -11.98 -4.71 -2.20
C ASN A 102 -10.49 -4.50 -1.88
N ILE A 103 -9.81 -5.52 -1.35
CA ILE A 103 -8.36 -5.53 -1.11
C ILE A 103 -7.59 -5.27 -2.41
N ALA A 104 -8.03 -5.84 -3.54
CA ALA A 104 -7.39 -5.66 -4.85
C ALA A 104 -7.72 -4.32 -5.56
N GLN A 105 -8.65 -3.50 -5.05
CA GLN A 105 -9.07 -2.25 -5.69
C GLN A 105 -7.92 -1.29 -6.03
N PRO A 106 -6.89 -1.10 -5.18
CA PRO A 106 -5.80 -0.18 -5.50
C PRO A 106 -5.10 -0.54 -6.81
N LEU A 107 -4.86 -1.82 -7.09
CA LEU A 107 -4.25 -2.29 -8.34
C LEU A 107 -5.19 -2.13 -9.53
N VAL A 108 -6.50 -2.37 -9.36
CA VAL A 108 -7.50 -2.13 -10.41
C VAL A 108 -7.55 -0.66 -10.79
N ASN A 109 -7.56 0.23 -9.79
CA ASN A 109 -7.56 1.67 -9.98
C ASN A 109 -6.29 2.14 -10.69
N GLN A 110 -5.12 1.66 -10.26
CA GLN A 110 -3.84 1.97 -10.89
C GLN A 110 -3.82 1.54 -12.36
N ARG A 111 -4.26 0.32 -12.67
CA ARG A 111 -4.38 -0.17 -14.05
C ARG A 111 -5.28 0.73 -14.91
N ASN A 112 -6.43 1.15 -14.37
CA ASN A 112 -7.38 2.00 -15.08
C ASN A 112 -6.82 3.41 -15.32
N GLN A 113 -5.96 3.92 -14.42
CA GLN A 113 -5.31 5.21 -14.56
C GLN A 113 -4.17 5.21 -15.59
N CYS A 114 -3.43 4.10 -15.70
CA CYS A 114 -2.22 4.03 -16.51
C CYS A 114 -2.45 3.63 -17.97
N GLY A 115 -3.56 2.97 -18.31
CA GLY A 115 -3.87 2.57 -19.68
C GLY A 115 -3.00 1.44 -20.26
N TYR A 116 -2.00 0.97 -19.50
CA TYR A 116 -1.22 -0.24 -19.78
C TYR A 116 -1.02 -1.04 -18.50
N ASN A 117 -0.81 -2.35 -18.67
CA ASN A 117 -0.76 -3.29 -17.57
C ASN A 117 0.71 -3.53 -17.20
N VAL A 118 1.22 -2.79 -16.20
CA VAL A 118 2.28 -3.37 -15.37
C VAL A 118 1.58 -4.44 -14.55
N SER A 119 1.79 -5.71 -14.90
CA SER A 119 1.05 -6.85 -14.36
C SER A 119 1.92 -7.69 -13.44
N PRO A 120 1.32 -8.47 -12.52
CA PRO A 120 2.06 -9.50 -11.78
C PRO A 120 2.85 -10.43 -12.72
N SER A 121 2.35 -10.67 -13.93
CA SER A 121 2.99 -11.52 -14.93
C SER A 121 4.35 -10.99 -15.39
N GLN A 122 4.52 -9.66 -15.51
CA GLN A 122 5.83 -9.09 -15.89
C GLN A 122 6.85 -9.16 -14.76
N LEU A 123 6.39 -9.09 -13.50
CA LEU A 123 7.27 -9.37 -12.38
C LEU A 123 7.66 -10.85 -12.34
N ASN A 124 6.77 -11.76 -12.75
CA ASN A 124 7.12 -13.17 -12.89
C ASN A 124 8.26 -13.40 -13.89
N LEU A 125 8.24 -12.74 -15.04
CA LEU A 125 9.34 -12.81 -16.00
C LEU A 125 10.68 -12.38 -15.41
N LEU A 126 10.68 -11.33 -14.57
CA LEU A 126 11.88 -10.91 -13.84
C LEU A 126 12.34 -12.00 -12.86
N PHE A 127 11.43 -12.61 -12.11
CA PHE A 127 11.79 -13.69 -11.19
C PHE A 127 12.33 -14.92 -11.91
N ASP A 128 11.74 -15.29 -13.06
CA ASP A 128 12.19 -16.41 -13.88
C ASP A 128 13.61 -16.17 -14.42
N GLU A 129 13.90 -14.96 -14.92
CA GLU A 129 15.25 -14.56 -15.39
C GLU A 129 16.28 -14.53 -14.26
N LEU A 130 15.90 -14.07 -13.06
CA LEU A 130 16.80 -14.04 -11.91
C LEU A 130 17.09 -15.45 -11.35
N ALA A 131 16.22 -16.42 -11.63
CA ALA A 131 16.34 -17.80 -11.19
C ALA A 131 17.04 -18.72 -12.20
N SER A 132 17.26 -18.26 -13.43
CA SER A 132 17.99 -18.98 -14.48
C SER A 132 19.50 -18.78 -14.39
#